data_AF-A0A965HS22-F1
#
_entry.id   AF-A0A965HS22-F1
#
_cell.length_a   1.000
_cell.length_b   1.000
_cell.length_c   1.000
_cell.angle_alpha   90.00
_cell.angle_beta   90.00
_cell.angle_gamma   90.00
#
_symmetry.space_group_name_H-M   'P 1'
#
loop_
_entity.id
_entity.type
_entity.pdbx_description
1 polymer ?
#
loop_
_entity_poly.entity_id
_entity_poly.type
_entity_poly.pdbx_seq_one_letter_code
_entity_poly.pdbx_strand_id
1 'polypeptide(L)'
;MALVTLFYDADCGFCQSSVEWMLRRARPGTFDPVAYQDDEAMRLFPMVDRTLADKGIQALGEDGVLRAKARASGYCLTFLPGWAWLGKLILFPPVLPLAGVGYAMVAANRQRLSRWMGRTSCRIPPRARG
;
A
#
# COMPACT_ATOMS: atom_id res chain seq x y z
N MET A 1 11.83 11.62 -8.63
CA MET A 1 10.37 11.44 -8.42
C MET A 1 10.12 9.97 -8.18
N ALA A 2 9.28 9.61 -7.21
CA ALA A 2 8.97 8.22 -6.97
C ALA A 2 8.08 7.65 -8.09
N LEU A 3 8.27 6.37 -8.40
CA LEU A 3 7.48 5.68 -9.43
C LEU A 3 6.05 5.41 -8.96
N VAL A 4 5.87 5.19 -7.65
CA VAL A 4 4.58 4.84 -7.07
C VAL A 4 4.39 5.57 -5.74
N THR A 5 3.27 6.29 -5.60
CA THR A 5 2.87 6.90 -4.33
C THR A 5 1.96 5.93 -3.57
N LEU A 6 2.30 5.62 -2.32
CA LEU A 6 1.58 4.67 -1.47
C LEU A 6 0.77 5.40 -0.42
N PHE A 7 -0.55 5.33 -0.50
CA PHE A 7 -1.45 5.87 0.51
C PHE A 7 -1.80 4.80 1.53
N TYR A 8 -1.59 5.11 2.81
CA TYR A 8 -1.82 4.15 3.89
C TYR A 8 -2.33 4.84 5.17
N ASP A 9 -2.99 4.06 6.01
CA ASP A 9 -3.47 4.49 7.31
C ASP A 9 -2.35 4.36 8.36
N ALA A 10 -1.88 5.49 8.90
CA ALA A 10 -0.83 5.54 9.91
C ALA A 10 -1.25 4.99 11.27
N ASP A 11 -2.55 4.93 11.56
CA ASP A 11 -3.09 4.36 12.80
C ASP A 11 -3.22 2.82 12.72
N CYS A 12 -3.07 2.26 11.51
CA CYS A 12 -3.11 0.82 11.29
C CYS A 12 -1.69 0.21 11.26
N GLY A 13 -1.30 -0.45 12.36
CA GLY A 13 0.00 -1.11 12.48
C GLY A 13 0.30 -2.13 11.37
N PHE A 14 -0.72 -2.81 10.83
CA PHE A 14 -0.57 -3.70 9.68
C PHE A 14 -0.22 -2.95 8.38
N CYS A 15 -0.93 -1.86 8.08
CA CYS A 15 -0.68 -1.03 6.90
C CYS A 15 0.72 -0.44 6.96
N GLN A 16 1.08 0.12 8.12
CA GLN A 16 2.40 0.69 8.37
C GLN A 16 3.52 -0.34 8.14
N SER A 17 3.38 -1.54 8.72
CA SER A 17 4.36 -2.62 8.57
C SER A 17 4.51 -3.10 7.13
N SER A 18 3.40 -3.12 6.40
CA SER A 18 3.38 -3.52 4.99
C SER A 18 4.11 -2.49 4.11
N VAL A 19 3.86 -1.19 4.34
CA VAL A 19 4.58 -0.10 3.66
C VAL A 19 6.07 -0.14 3.97
N GLU A 20 6.44 -0.30 5.25
CA GLU A 20 7.84 -0.40 5.65
C GLU A 20 8.54 -1.60 5.02
N TRP A 21 7.88 -2.77 4.99
CA TRP A 21 8.40 -3.96 4.33
C TRP A 21 8.64 -3.73 2.84
N MET A 22 7.73 -3.03 2.14
CA MET A 22 7.90 -2.67 0.74
C MET A 22 9.08 -1.70 0.56
N LEU A 23 9.17 -0.64 1.37
CA LEU A 23 10.25 0.35 1.30
C LEU A 23 11.64 -0.27 1.52
N ARG A 24 11.77 -1.19 2.48
CA ARG A 24 13.04 -1.89 2.76
C ARG A 24 13.51 -2.79 1.63
N ARG A 25 12.58 -3.28 0.80
CA ARG A 25 12.85 -4.27 -0.24
C ARG A 25 12.91 -3.65 -1.63
N ALA A 26 12.27 -2.50 -1.82
CA ALA A 26 12.34 -1.71 -3.03
C ALA A 26 13.67 -0.98 -3.15
N ARG A 27 14.00 -0.54 -4.38
CA ARG A 27 15.13 0.37 -4.58
C ARG A 27 14.77 1.75 -4.01
N PRO A 28 15.73 2.51 -3.46
CA PRO A 28 15.49 3.88 -3.01
C PRO A 28 14.82 4.73 -4.10
N GLY A 29 13.81 5.52 -3.73
CA GLY A 29 13.04 6.34 -4.67
C GLY A 29 12.01 5.58 -5.50
N THR A 30 11.76 4.29 -5.24
CA THR A 30 10.69 3.55 -5.93
C THR A 30 9.31 3.95 -5.41
N PHE A 31 9.15 4.00 -4.09
CA PHE A 31 7.89 4.26 -3.40
C PHE A 31 7.93 5.57 -2.61
N ASP A 32 6.85 6.33 -2.67
CA ASP A 32 6.62 7.54 -1.86
C ASP A 32 5.45 7.30 -0.89
N PRO A 33 5.72 7.02 0.40
CA PRO A 33 4.68 6.73 1.39
C PRO A 33 3.98 8.03 1.86
N VAL A 34 2.66 8.06 1.73
CA VAL A 34 1.79 9.17 2.14
C VAL A 34 0.73 8.65 3.11
N ALA A 35 0.66 9.25 4.31
CA ALA A 35 -0.38 8.93 5.28
C ALA A 35 -1.70 9.64 4.92
N TYR A 36 -2.85 8.99 5.11
CA TYR A 36 -4.17 9.65 4.97
C TYR A 36 -4.38 10.80 5.97
N GLN A 37 -3.64 10.77 7.08
CA GLN A 37 -3.60 11.80 8.12
C GLN A 37 -2.80 13.05 7.70
N ASP A 38 -2.06 13.01 6.59
CA ASP A 38 -1.32 14.18 6.09
C ASP A 38 -2.25 15.06 5.23
N ASP A 39 -2.84 16.08 5.86
CA ASP A 39 -3.81 16.96 5.19
C ASP A 39 -3.24 17.73 4.01
N GLU A 40 -1.95 18.07 4.04
CA GLU A 40 -1.32 18.79 2.94
C GLU A 40 -1.10 17.85 1.76
N ALA A 41 -0.60 16.64 1.99
CA ALA A 41 -0.46 15.64 0.94
C ALA A 41 -1.83 15.29 0.33
N MET A 42 -2.86 15.17 1.14
CA MET A 42 -4.23 14.89 0.66
C MET A 42 -4.82 16.04 -0.18
N ARG A 43 -4.38 17.29 0.01
CA ARG A 43 -4.73 18.38 -0.91
C ARG A 43 -4.03 18.25 -2.27
N LEU A 44 -2.82 17.70 -2.30
CA LEU A 44 -2.09 17.43 -3.55
C LEU A 44 -2.66 16.22 -4.31
N PHE A 45 -3.34 15.30 -3.60
CA PHE A 45 -3.94 14.10 -4.17
C PHE A 45 -5.46 14.03 -3.96
N PRO A 46 -6.25 14.94 -4.57
CA PRO A 46 -7.70 14.99 -4.37
C PRO A 46 -8.47 13.77 -4.90
N MET A 47 -7.83 12.96 -5.76
CA MET A 47 -8.40 11.70 -6.27
C MET A 47 -8.39 10.57 -5.23
N VAL A 48 -7.69 10.74 -4.11
CA VAL A 48 -7.55 9.75 -3.06
C VAL A 48 -8.71 9.85 -2.08
N ASP A 49 -9.54 8.81 -2.06
CA ASP A 49 -10.66 8.73 -1.14
C ASP A 49 -10.21 8.25 0.24
N ARG A 50 -10.19 9.17 1.21
CA ARG A 50 -9.86 8.89 2.62
C ARG A 50 -10.83 7.90 3.28
N THR A 51 -12.06 7.77 2.79
CA THR A 51 -13.04 6.81 3.33
C THR A 51 -12.68 5.35 3.00
N LEU A 52 -11.68 5.15 2.13
CA LEU A 52 -11.11 3.84 1.82
C LEU A 52 -9.82 3.58 2.59
N ALA A 53 -9.37 4.51 3.44
CA ALA A 53 -8.17 4.37 4.27
C ALA A 53 -8.24 3.15 5.18
N ASP A 54 -9.43 2.87 5.72
CA ASP A 54 -9.69 1.69 6.51
C ASP A 54 -9.66 0.41 5.65
N LYS A 55 -9.73 0.47 4.32
CA LYS A 55 -9.80 -0.73 3.46
C LYS A 55 -8.44 -1.24 2.99
N GLY A 56 -7.35 -0.57 3.41
CA GLY A 56 -5.97 -0.97 3.16
C GLY A 56 -5.18 0.05 2.36
N ILE A 57 -4.06 -0.39 1.77
CA ILE A 57 -3.13 0.47 1.04
C ILE A 57 -3.68 0.76 -0.36
N GLN A 58 -3.54 2.01 -0.81
CA GLN A 58 -3.73 2.41 -2.20
C GLN A 58 -2.39 2.80 -2.83
N ALA A 59 -2.25 2.57 -4.13
CA ALA A 59 -1.05 2.87 -4.88
C ALA A 59 -1.41 3.70 -6.12
N LEU A 60 -0.85 4.89 -6.23
CA LEU A 60 -0.92 5.72 -7.43
C LEU A 60 0.35 5.51 -8.23
N GLY A 61 0.20 4.95 -9.43
CA GLY A 61 1.32 4.77 -10.36
C GLY A 61 1.68 6.07 -11.08
N GLU A 62 2.83 6.06 -11.73
CA GLU A 62 3.28 7.13 -12.65
C GLU A 62 2.30 7.38 -13.81
N ASP A 63 1.47 6.38 -14.12
CA ASP A 63 0.40 6.47 -15.12
C ASP A 63 -0.83 7.25 -14.64
N GLY A 64 -0.81 7.77 -13.41
CA GLY A 64 -1.92 8.51 -12.82
C GLY A 64 -3.09 7.62 -12.39
N VAL A 65 -2.95 6.30 -12.47
CA VAL A 65 -4.02 5.35 -12.13
C VAL A 65 -3.93 4.96 -10.66
N LEU A 66 -4.97 5.33 -9.90
CA LEU A 66 -5.12 4.92 -8.51
C LEU A 66 -5.59 3.46 -8.43
N ARG A 67 -4.81 2.63 -7.77
CA ARG A 67 -5.07 1.21 -7.54
C ARG A 67 -5.31 0.98 -6.05
N ALA A 68 -6.22 0.08 -5.71
CA ALA A 68 -6.54 -0.26 -4.32
C ALA A 68 -6.47 -1.78 -4.08
N LYS A 69 -6.40 -2.19 -2.82
CA LYS A 69 -6.52 -3.59 -2.38
C LYS A 69 -5.49 -4.52 -3.06
N ALA A 70 -5.93 -5.67 -3.57
CA ALA A 70 -5.09 -6.63 -4.28
C ALA A 70 -4.40 -6.03 -5.52
N ARG A 71 -5.05 -5.09 -6.23
CA ARG A 71 -4.44 -4.41 -7.39
C ARG A 71 -3.29 -3.50 -6.96
N ALA A 72 -3.44 -2.76 -5.86
CA ALA A 72 -2.35 -1.96 -5.31
C ALA A 72 -1.18 -2.86 -4.91
N SER A 73 -1.46 -3.94 -4.16
CA SER A 73 -0.44 -4.88 -3.69
C SER A 73 0.30 -5.57 -4.85
N GLY A 74 -0.45 -6.08 -5.83
CA GLY A 74 0.12 -6.71 -7.03
C GLY A 74 0.98 -5.75 -7.84
N TYR A 75 0.53 -4.51 -8.02
CA TYR A 75 1.29 -3.47 -8.70
C TYR A 75 2.56 -3.08 -7.92
N CYS A 76 2.50 -2.93 -6.60
CA CYS A 76 3.70 -2.65 -5.81
C CYS A 76 4.72 -3.81 -5.92
N LEU A 77 4.25 -5.05 -5.90
CA LEU A 77 5.12 -6.22 -6.05
C LEU A 77 5.87 -6.24 -7.40
N THR A 78 5.35 -5.60 -8.46
CA THR A 78 6.07 -5.52 -9.75
C THR A 78 7.35 -4.69 -9.67
N PHE A 79 7.45 -3.77 -8.71
CA PHE A 79 8.64 -2.94 -8.49
C PHE A 79 9.61 -3.52 -7.46
N LEU A 80 9.25 -4.64 -6.83
CA LEU A 80 10.09 -5.30 -5.84
C LEU A 80 11.02 -6.34 -6.50
N PRO A 81 12.35 -6.24 -6.32
CA PRO A 81 13.31 -7.18 -6.91
C PRO A 81 13.06 -8.60 -6.36
N GLY A 82 12.89 -9.57 -7.26
CA GLY A 82 12.59 -10.97 -6.92
C GLY A 82 11.10 -11.28 -6.68
N TRP A 83 10.23 -10.27 -6.63
CA TRP A 83 8.78 -10.43 -6.41
C TRP A 83 7.94 -10.00 -7.60
N ALA A 84 8.58 -9.47 -8.66
CA ALA A 84 7.88 -8.96 -9.83
C ALA A 84 7.02 -10.00 -10.55
N TRP A 85 7.45 -11.26 -10.56
CA TRP A 85 6.68 -12.37 -11.12
C TRP A 85 5.39 -12.62 -10.32
N LEU A 86 5.44 -12.49 -8.99
CA LEU A 86 4.27 -12.65 -8.12
C LEU A 86 3.29 -11.49 -8.31
N GLY A 87 3.80 -10.27 -8.45
CA GLY A 87 2.99 -9.11 -8.79
C GLY A 87 2.24 -9.29 -10.11
N LYS A 88 2.94 -9.76 -11.16
CA LYS A 88 2.32 -10.09 -12.46
C LYS A 88 1.29 -11.21 -12.34
N LEU A 89 1.54 -12.23 -11.53
CA LEU A 89 0.61 -13.32 -11.29
C LEU A 89 -0.68 -12.83 -10.62
N ILE A 90 -0.58 -11.97 -9.61
CA ILE A 90 -1.74 -11.37 -8.92
C ILE A 90 -2.55 -10.48 -9.87
N LEU A 91 -1.87 -9.75 -10.74
CA LEU A 91 -2.51 -8.88 -11.74
C LEU A 91 -3.05 -9.65 -12.95
N PHE A 92 -2.76 -10.95 -13.06
CA PHE A 92 -3.22 -11.77 -14.16
C PHE A 92 -4.77 -11.91 -14.10
N PRO A 93 -5.51 -11.57 -15.18
CA PRO A 93 -6.97 -11.47 -15.14
C PRO A 93 -7.72 -12.69 -14.58
N PRO A 94 -7.31 -13.95 -14.86
CA PRO A 94 -7.92 -15.14 -14.27
C PRO A 94 -7.68 -15.29 -12.77
N VAL A 95 -6.53 -14.81 -12.28
CA VAL A 95 -6.09 -14.96 -10.88
C VAL A 95 -6.55 -13.79 -10.03
N LEU A 96 -6.79 -12.63 -10.64
CA LEU A 96 -7.24 -11.42 -9.96
C LEU A 96 -8.48 -11.59 -9.06
N PRO A 97 -9.56 -12.30 -9.47
CA PRO A 97 -10.70 -12.54 -8.57
C PRO A 97 -10.31 -13.41 -7.38
N LEU A 98 -9.50 -14.45 -7.58
CA LEU A 98 -8.99 -15.32 -6.51
C LEU A 98 -8.07 -14.56 -5.55
N ALA A 99 -7.17 -13.74 -6.07
CA ALA A 99 -6.31 -12.86 -5.29
C ALA A 99 -7.14 -11.80 -4.53
N GLY A 100 -8.23 -11.33 -5.11
CA GLY A 100 -9.21 -10.46 -4.45
C GLY A 100 -9.85 -11.12 -3.23
N VAL A 101 -10.24 -12.40 -3.35
CA VAL A 101 -10.79 -13.19 -2.23
C VAL A 101 -9.72 -13.44 -1.16
N GLY A 102 -8.52 -13.86 -1.56
CA GLY A 102 -7.39 -14.03 -0.64
C GLY A 102 -7.06 -12.74 0.13
N TYR A 103 -6.99 -11.62 -0.58
CA TYR A 103 -6.81 -10.30 0.03
C TYR A 103 -7.99 -9.93 0.93
N ALA A 104 -9.24 -10.23 0.56
CA ALA A 104 -10.41 -9.95 1.38
C ALA A 104 -10.36 -10.72 2.71
N MET A 105 -9.89 -11.97 2.72
CA MET A 105 -9.67 -12.73 3.96
C MET A 105 -8.58 -12.11 4.83
N VAL A 106 -7.46 -11.68 4.24
CA VAL A 106 -6.39 -10.98 4.97
C VAL A 106 -6.88 -9.64 5.53
N ALA A 107 -7.65 -8.88 4.74
CA ALA A 107 -8.23 -7.61 5.14
C ALA A 107 -9.29 -7.78 6.24
N ALA A 108 -10.10 -8.84 6.19
CA ALA A 108 -11.06 -9.19 7.24
C ALA A 108 -10.36 -9.60 8.54
N ASN A 109 -9.22 -10.28 8.44
CA ASN A 109 -8.40 -10.66 9.60
C ASN A 109 -7.39 -9.58 10.02
N ARG A 110 -7.37 -8.39 9.40
CA ARG A 110 -6.34 -7.36 9.66
C ARG A 110 -6.26 -6.93 11.12
N GLN A 111 -7.40 -6.84 11.80
CA GLN A 111 -7.51 -6.45 13.21
C GLN A 111 -6.88 -7.53 14.11
N ARG A 112 -7.12 -8.80 13.79
CA ARG A 112 -6.51 -9.96 14.46
C ARG A 112 -5.01 -10.08 14.17
N LEU A 113 -4.59 -9.86 12.92
CA LEU A 113 -3.18 -9.86 12.51
C LEU A 113 -2.38 -8.75 13.19
N SER A 114 -2.94 -7.53 13.30
CA SER A 114 -2.30 -6.41 14.00
C SER A 114 -2.12 -6.71 15.49
N ARG A 115 -3.13 -7.32 16.13
CA ARG A 115 -3.07 -7.78 17.53
C ARG A 115 -2.08 -8.93 17.73
N TRP A 116 -2.07 -9.91 16.83
CA TRP A 116 -1.17 -11.06 16.89
C TRP A 116 0.30 -10.67 16.71
N MET A 117 0.57 -9.65 15.89
CA MET A 117 1.92 -9.10 15.72
C MET A 117 2.36 -8.15 16.84
N GLY A 118 1.53 -7.89 17.87
CA GLY A 118 1.90 -7.10 19.04
C GLY A 118 2.30 -5.64 18.77
N ARG A 119 1.92 -5.09 17.61
CA ARG A 119 2.32 -3.73 17.19
C ARG A 119 1.21 -2.72 17.45
N THR A 120 1.39 -1.89 18.47
CA THR A 120 0.75 -0.58 18.63
C THR A 120 1.39 0.39 17.62
N SER A 121 0.55 1.08 16.84
CA SER A 121 0.98 1.98 15.76
C SER A 121 1.96 3.05 16.27
N CYS A 122 3.06 3.25 15.54
CA CYS A 122 4.01 4.34 15.80
C CYS A 122 4.79 4.71 14.53
N ARG A 123 4.44 5.87 13.98
CA ARG A 123 5.09 6.77 13.01
C ARG A 123 6.12 6.19 12.03
N ILE A 124 5.70 6.07 10.77
CA ILE A 124 6.60 6.29 9.62
C ILE A 124 6.91 7.80 9.58
N PRO A 125 8.18 8.21 9.42
CA PRO A 125 8.55 9.63 9.33
C PRO A 125 7.84 10.29 8.14
N PRO A 126 7.40 11.54 8.28
CA PRO A 126 6.67 12.24 7.21
C PRO A 126 7.50 12.32 5.94
N ARG A 127 6.79 12.28 4.81
CA ARG A 127 7.29 12.38 3.44
C ARG A 127 8.45 13.39 3.34
N ALA A 128 9.63 12.91 2.93
CA ALA A 128 10.76 13.78 2.63
C ALA A 128 10.44 14.57 1.36
N ARG A 129 10.16 15.88 1.53
CA ARG A 129 9.98 16.81 0.40
C ARG A 129 11.36 17.09 -0.19
N GLY A 130 11.56 16.69 -1.45
CA GLY A 130 12.64 17.15 -2.32
C GLY A 130 12.05 18.04 -3.39
#